data_AF-A0A534UKJ7-F1
#
_entry.id   AF-A0A534UKJ7-F1
#
_cell.length_a   1.000
_cell.length_b   1.000
_cell.length_c   1.000
_cell.angle_alpha   90.00
_cell.angle_beta   90.00
_cell.angle_gamma   90.00
#
_symmetry.space_group_name_H-M   'P 1'
#
loop_
_entity.id
_entity.type
_entity.pdbx_description
1 polymer ?
#
loop_
_entity_poly.entity_id
_entity_poly.type
_entity_poly.pdbx_seq_one_letter_code
_entity_poly.pdbx_strand_id
1 'polypeptide(L)' 'MKYFDYESVAREAKISPAKLRHLLNLLREEFPNDPLMYELHVLRACMAVRDGHISINDVLKRNANNHL' A
#
# COMPACT_ATOMS: atom_id res chain seq x y z
N MET A 1 -3.99 -9.89 13.97
CA MET A 1 -3.15 -8.92 14.68
C MET A 1 -2.69 -7.90 13.65
N LYS A 2 -2.83 -6.60 13.91
CA LYS A 2 -2.39 -5.53 13.00
C LYS A 2 -1.07 -4.99 13.54
N TYR A 3 0.00 -5.09 12.75
CA TYR A 3 1.35 -4.69 13.11
C TYR A 3 1.58 -3.19 12.89
N PHE A 4 0.94 -2.60 11.88
CA PHE A 4 1.16 -1.20 11.51
C PHE A 4 -0.15 -0.44 11.28
N ASP A 5 -0.20 0.83 11.68
CA ASP A 5 -1.34 1.71 11.40
C ASP A 5 -1.18 2.42 10.04
N TYR A 6 -1.21 1.65 8.96
CA TYR A 6 -1.16 2.19 7.60
C TYR A 6 -2.44 2.96 7.20
N GLU A 7 -3.57 2.76 7.91
CA GLU A 7 -4.83 3.44 7.61
C GLU A 7 -4.78 4.93 7.96
N SER A 8 -4.19 5.26 9.10
CA SER A 8 -3.96 6.66 9.48
C SER A 8 -3.04 7.36 8.49
N VAL A 9 -1.95 6.71 8.08
CA VAL A 9 -1.03 7.25 7.06
C VAL A 9 -1.70 7.39 5.71
N ALA A 10 -2.54 6.44 5.30
CA ALA A 10 -3.30 6.54 4.04
C ALA A 10 -4.27 7.73 4.04
N ARG A 11 -4.90 8.01 5.19
CA ARG A 11 -5.77 9.18 5.37
C ARG A 11 -4.99 10.48 5.29
N GLU A 12 -3.83 10.56 5.94
CA GLU A 12 -2.91 11.71 5.84
C GLU A 12 -2.44 11.94 4.39
N ALA A 13 -2.15 10.86 3.68
CA ALA A 13 -1.77 10.85 2.27
C ALA A 13 -2.93 11.19 1.30
N LYS A 14 -4.15 11.41 1.82
CA LYS A 14 -5.38 11.62 1.03
C LYS A 14 -5.65 10.49 0.02
N ILE A 15 -5.23 9.26 0.34
CA ILE A 15 -5.52 8.09 -0.46
C ILE A 15 -6.99 7.71 -0.25
N SER A 16 -7.76 7.60 -1.34
CA SER A 16 -9.16 7.22 -1.25
C SER A 16 -9.31 5.75 -0.79
N PRO A 17 -10.40 5.41 -0.07
CA PRO A 17 -10.60 4.03 0.38
C PRO A 17 -10.60 2.98 -0.74
N ALA A 18 -11.08 3.36 -1.94
CA ALA A 18 -11.04 2.48 -3.11
C ALA A 18 -9.61 2.18 -3.58
N LYS A 19 -8.75 3.19 -3.63
CA LYS A 19 -7.33 3.02 -4.01
C LYS A 19 -6.55 2.26 -2.96
N LEU A 20 -6.83 2.52 -1.67
CA LEU A 20 -6.22 1.76 -0.58
C LEU A 20 -6.59 0.28 -0.68
N ARG A 21 -7.88 -0.05 -0.84
CA ARG A 21 -8.31 -1.45 -1.04
C ARG A 21 -7.63 -2.11 -2.23
N HIS A 22 -7.47 -1.40 -3.34
CA HIS A 22 -6.77 -1.95 -4.50
C HIS A 22 -5.30 -2.26 -4.20
N LEU A 23 -4.60 -1.37 -3.50
CA LEU A 23 -3.23 -1.59 -3.04
C LEU A 23 -3.12 -2.79 -2.09
N LEU A 24 -4.05 -2.91 -1.14
CA LEU A 24 -4.09 -4.03 -0.20
C LEU A 24 -4.23 -5.37 -0.94
N ASN A 25 -5.07 -5.44 -1.97
CA ASN A 25 -5.24 -6.66 -2.75
C ASN A 25 -3.96 -7.03 -3.51
N LEU A 26 -3.33 -6.06 -4.19
CA LEU A 26 -2.08 -6.29 -4.94
C LEU A 26 -0.95 -6.80 -4.03
N LEU A 27 -0.78 -6.18 -2.86
CA LEU A 27 0.28 -6.58 -1.92
C LEU A 27 -0.04 -7.86 -1.16
N ARG A 28 -1.32 -8.22 -0.99
CA ARG A 28 -1.70 -9.51 -0.39
C ARG A 28 -1.29 -10.68 -1.29
N GLU A 29 -1.36 -10.51 -2.60
CA GLU A 29 -0.89 -11.51 -3.58
C GLU A 29 0.63 -11.67 -3.54
N GLU A 30 1.39 -10.61 -3.27
CA GLU A 30 2.86 -10.69 -3.11
C GLU A 30 3.27 -11.38 -1.79
N PHE A 31 2.50 -11.19 -0.71
CA PHE A 31 2.81 -11.68 0.63
C PHE A 31 1.66 -12.50 1.23
N PRO A 32 1.25 -13.63 0.63
CA PRO A 32 0.05 -14.35 1.06
C PRO A 32 0.17 -14.91 2.47
N ASN A 33 1.38 -15.34 2.86
CA ASN A 33 1.66 -15.99 4.14
C ASN A 33 2.55 -15.16 5.08
N ASP A 34 2.84 -13.90 4.73
CA ASP A 34 3.66 -12.99 5.54
C ASP A 34 2.90 -11.69 5.85
N PRO A 35 2.04 -11.69 6.89
CA PRO A 35 1.26 -10.52 7.27
C PRO A 35 2.11 -9.32 7.70
N LEU A 36 3.31 -9.56 8.26
CA LEU A 36 4.20 -8.50 8.71
C LEU A 36 4.77 -7.75 7.50
N MET A 37 5.32 -8.49 6.53
CA MET A 37 5.87 -7.89 5.30
C MET A 37 4.78 -7.22 4.47
N TYR A 38 3.61 -7.86 4.37
CA TYR A 38 2.42 -7.27 3.75
C TYR A 38 2.11 -5.88 4.34
N GLU A 39 1.90 -5.79 5.65
CA GLU A 39 1.52 -4.52 6.29
C GLU A 39 2.64 -3.47 6.24
N LEU A 40 3.91 -3.91 6.33
CA LEU A 40 5.07 -3.04 6.18
C LEU A 40 5.13 -2.40 4.78
N HIS A 41 4.88 -3.18 3.73
CA HIS A 41 4.86 -2.68 2.36
C HIS A 41 3.71 -1.69 2.12
N VAL A 42 2.52 -1.99 2.67
CA VAL A 42 1.37 -1.06 2.63
C VAL A 42 1.73 0.27 3.31
N LEU A 43 2.32 0.22 4.51
CA LEU A 43 2.73 1.40 5.25
C LEU A 43 3.72 2.25 4.45
N ARG A 44 4.78 1.62 3.91
CA ARG A 44 5.83 2.30 3.12
C ARG A 44 5.27 2.95 1.87
N ALA A 45 4.35 2.28 1.18
CA ALA A 45 3.67 2.85 0.02
C ALA A 45 2.85 4.09 0.41
N CYS A 46 2.10 4.03 1.52
CA CYS A 46 1.32 5.17 2.01
C CYS A 46 2.22 6.34 2.42
N MET A 47 3.35 6.08 3.10
CA MET A 47 4.33 7.11 3.46
C MET A 47 4.94 7.77 2.22
N ALA A 48 5.35 6.99 1.21
CA ALA A 48 5.91 7.54 -0.02
C ALA A 48 4.92 8.44 -0.77
N VAL A 49 3.63 8.12 -0.73
CA VAL A 49 2.57 8.99 -1.27
C VAL A 49 2.37 10.24 -0.42
N ARG A 50 2.29 10.09 0.91
CA ARG A 50 2.14 11.21 1.85
C ARG A 50 3.26 12.24 1.68
N ASP A 51 4.49 11.75 1.57
CA ASP A 51 5.71 12.56 1.52
C ASP A 51 5.97 13.10 0.09
N GLY A 52 5.09 12.80 -0.87
CA GLY A 52 5.14 13.33 -2.24
C GLY A 52 6.21 12.71 -3.13
N HIS A 53 6.83 11.60 -2.71
CA HIS A 53 7.84 10.90 -3.48
C HIS A 53 7.26 10.17 -4.70
N ILE A 54 6.00 9.74 -4.62
CA ILE A 54 5.31 9.01 -5.70
C ILE A 54 3.80 9.25 -5.62
N SER A 55 3.09 9.20 -6.76
CA SER A 55 1.63 9.24 -6.73
C SER A 55 1.04 7.85 -6.42
N ILE A 56 -0.13 7.79 -5.78
CA ILE A 56 -0.84 6.52 -5.57
C ILE A 56 -1.12 5.77 -6.88
N ASN A 57 -1.34 6.49 -7.98
CA ASN A 57 -1.58 5.85 -9.27
C ASN A 57 -0.33 5.14 -9.79
N ASP A 58 0.85 5.71 -9.56
CA ASP A 58 2.12 5.11 -9.98
C ASP A 58 2.48 3.91 -9.11
N VAL A 59 2.19 3.99 -7.80
CA VAL A 59 2.30 2.84 -6.89
C VAL A 59 1.43 1.69 -7.41
N LEU A 60 0.16 1.93 -7.71
CA LEU A 60 -0.76 0.89 -8.20
C LEU A 60 -0.29 0.28 -9.52
N LYS A 61 0.17 1.12 -10.48
CA LYS A 61 0.73 0.63 -11.75
C LYS A 61 1.96 -0.24 -11.55
N ARG A 62 2.88 0.16 -10.66
CA ARG A 62 4.13 -0.59 -10.42
C ARG A 62 3.86 -1.96 -9.79
N ASN A 63 2.99 -2.02 -8.79
CA ASN A 63 2.67 -3.31 -8.14
C ASN A 63 1.82 -4.20 -9.06
N ALA A 64 0.98 -3.64 -9.93
CA ALA A 64 0.30 -4.44 -10.96
C ALA A 64 1.28 -5.06 -11.98
N ASN A 65 2.35 -4.35 -12.33
CA ASN A 65 3.35 -4.83 -13.29
C ASN A 65 4.40 -5.80 -12.70
N ASN A 66 4.53 -5.86 -11.37
CA ASN A 66 5.40 -6.82 -10.70
C ASN A 66 4.84 -8.26 -10.69
N HIS A 67 3.56 -8.44 -11.07
CA HIS A 67 2.86 -9.73 -11.16
C HIS A 67 2.84 -10.31 -12.59
N LEU A 68 3.68 -9.82 -13.51
CA LEU A 68 3.95 -10.38 -14.85
C LEU A 68 5.39 -10.88 -14.95
#